data_AF-A0A350LQ03-F1
#
_entry.id   AF-A0A350LQ03-F1
#
_cell.length_a   1.000
_cell.length_b   1.000
_cell.length_c   1.000
_cell.angle_alpha   90.00
_cell.angle_beta   90.00
_cell.angle_gamma   90.00
#
_symmetry.space_group_name_H-M   'P 1'
#
loop_
_entity.id
_entity.type
_entity.pdbx_description
1 polymer ?
#
loop_
_entity_poly.entity_id
_entity_poly.type
_entity_poly.pdbx_seq_one_letter_code
_entity_poly.pdbx_strand_id
1 'polypeptide(L)'
;RHLQGLGVRFEPAREIAGFDGRAVVLPCAYGGAELTLPATHLVMVSARRPEDGLYQDLRALAGPLPFSLTRIGDCEAPAIIAAAVHAGHRYAQELDAPVDPDLPMKHDRIDVGAPVGAAETRGEPT
;
A
#
# COMPACT_ATOMS: atom_id res chain seq x y z
N ARG A 1 24.84 11.38 2.87
CA ARG A 1 25.34 12.66 2.33
C ARG A 1 25.07 12.87 0.83
N HIS A 2 24.48 11.92 0.10
CA HIS A 2 24.34 12.03 -1.36
C HIS A 2 23.58 13.30 -1.81
N LEU A 3 22.32 13.46 -1.41
CA LEU A 3 21.49 14.61 -1.82
C LEU A 3 22.02 15.96 -1.33
N GLN A 4 22.55 16.03 -0.11
CA GLN A 4 23.17 17.26 0.41
C GLN A 4 24.45 17.63 -0.34
N GLY A 5 25.26 16.64 -0.74
CA GLY A 5 26.45 16.86 -1.59
C GLY A 5 26.09 17.35 -2.99
N LEU A 6 24.86 17.16 -3.44
CA LEU A 6 24.30 17.69 -4.68
C LEU A 6 23.61 19.06 -4.49
N GLY A 7 23.64 19.64 -3.29
CA GLY A 7 23.03 20.94 -3.01
C GLY A 7 21.50 20.91 -2.85
N VAL A 8 20.89 19.73 -2.65
CA VAL A 8 19.44 19.62 -2.43
C VAL A 8 19.09 20.19 -1.05
N ARG A 9 18.21 21.20 -1.03
CA ARG A 9 17.64 21.78 0.19
C ARG A 9 16.46 20.93 0.68
N PHE A 10 16.37 20.74 1.99
CA PHE A 10 15.32 19.97 2.65
C PHE A 10 14.41 20.91 3.45
N GLU A 11 13.10 20.81 3.22
CA GLU A 11 12.06 21.52 3.99
C GLU A 11 11.08 20.51 4.59
N PRO A 12 11.49 19.76 5.64
CA PRO A 12 10.62 18.78 6.29
C PRO A 12 9.50 19.47 7.09
N ALA A 13 8.44 18.73 7.40
CA ALA A 13 7.27 19.23 8.13
C ALA A 13 6.61 20.47 7.50
N ARG A 14 6.71 20.57 6.17
CA ARG A 14 6.03 21.56 5.34
C ARG A 14 5.16 20.83 4.34
N GLU A 15 3.99 21.40 4.09
CA GLU A 15 3.06 20.91 3.05
C GLU A 15 3.01 21.91 1.90
N ILE A 16 2.40 21.56 0.78
CA ILE A 16 2.22 22.47 -0.35
C ILE A 16 0.78 22.99 -0.33
N ALA A 17 0.60 24.29 -0.13
CA ALA A 17 -0.71 24.95 -0.18
C ALA A 17 -1.03 25.53 -1.56
N GLY A 18 -0.02 25.91 -2.33
CA GLY A 18 -0.25 26.51 -3.64
C GLY A 18 1.03 26.77 -4.41
N PHE A 19 0.88 26.92 -5.72
CA PHE A 19 1.93 27.31 -6.67
C PHE A 19 1.32 28.19 -7.75
N ASP A 20 1.84 29.41 -7.90
CA ASP A 20 1.32 30.41 -8.84
C ASP A 20 2.14 30.49 -10.16
N GLY A 21 3.11 29.58 -10.33
CA GLY A 21 4.06 29.60 -11.45
C GLY A 21 5.36 30.36 -11.16
N ARG A 22 5.47 31.03 -10.00
CA ARG A 22 6.65 31.81 -9.58
C ARG A 22 7.09 31.53 -8.16
N ALA A 23 6.16 31.15 -7.29
CA ALA A 23 6.42 30.83 -5.90
C ALA A 23 5.52 29.70 -5.40
N VAL A 24 6.07 28.88 -4.51
CA VAL A 24 5.37 27.83 -3.79
C VAL A 24 5.11 28.30 -2.36
N VAL A 25 3.89 28.11 -1.90
CA VAL A 25 3.45 28.40 -0.54
C VAL A 25 3.51 27.12 0.30
N LEU A 26 4.26 27.18 1.40
CA LEU A 26 4.61 26.05 2.26
C LEU A 26 4.19 26.28 3.72
N PRO A 27 2.93 25.99 4.10
CA PRO A 27 2.51 26.05 5.49
C PRO A 27 3.30 25.06 6.37
N CYS A 28 3.42 25.39 7.65
CA CYS A 28 4.00 24.50 8.65
C CYS A 28 2.98 23.44 9.07
N ALA A 29 3.34 22.16 9.00
CA ALA A 29 2.48 21.04 9.40
C ALA A 29 2.09 21.07 10.89
N TYR A 30 2.77 21.89 11.70
CA TYR A 30 2.49 22.08 13.13
C TYR A 30 1.81 23.42 13.46
N GLY A 31 1.32 24.16 12.45
CA GLY A 31 0.63 25.45 12.66
C GLY A 31 1.55 26.66 12.90
N GLY A 32 2.85 26.52 12.60
CA GLY A 32 3.80 27.63 12.61
C GLY A 32 3.70 28.56 11.39
N ALA A 33 4.60 29.53 11.31
CA ALA A 33 4.64 30.51 10.22
C ALA A 33 4.78 29.84 8.84
N GLU A 34 4.02 30.33 7.87
CA GLU A 34 4.11 29.93 6.47
C GLU A 34 5.46 30.35 5.85
N LEU A 35 5.95 29.55 4.91
CA LEU A 35 7.15 29.82 4.14
C LEU A 35 6.79 29.95 2.66
N THR A 36 7.22 31.02 2.01
CA THR A 36 7.09 31.20 0.55
C THR A 36 8.45 31.08 -0.10
N LEU A 37 8.58 30.18 -1.08
CA LEU A 37 9.82 29.96 -1.82
C LEU A 37 9.64 30.27 -3.31
N PRO A 38 10.54 31.05 -3.94
CA PRO A 38 10.52 31.23 -5.39
C PRO A 38 10.85 29.92 -6.09
N ALA A 39 10.05 29.56 -7.10
CA ALA A 39 10.25 28.39 -7.93
C ALA A 39 9.61 28.62 -9.32
N THR A 40 10.25 28.11 -10.37
CA THR A 40 9.70 28.18 -11.73
C THR A 40 8.92 26.93 -12.12
N HIS A 41 9.14 25.82 -11.41
CA HIS A 41 8.55 24.52 -11.70
C HIS A 41 8.22 23.79 -10.40
N LEU A 42 7.15 22.99 -10.45
CA LEU A 42 6.71 22.14 -9.35
C LEU A 42 6.55 20.70 -9.84
N VAL A 43 7.28 19.77 -9.21
CA VAL A 43 7.17 18.33 -9.48
C VAL A 43 6.42 17.69 -8.31
N MET A 44 5.20 17.21 -8.56
CA MET A 44 4.36 16.58 -7.54
C MET A 44 4.67 15.09 -7.42
N VAL A 45 5.16 14.67 -6.26
CA VAL A 45 5.34 13.26 -5.90
C VAL A 45 4.44 12.96 -4.71
N SER A 46 3.18 12.66 -5.01
CA SER A 46 2.12 12.45 -4.00
C SER A 46 1.66 10.98 -3.96
N ALA A 47 0.35 10.75 -3.92
CA ALA A 47 -0.24 9.42 -3.96
C ALA A 47 -0.48 8.98 -5.41
N ARG A 48 -0.56 7.66 -5.60
CA ARG A 48 -1.00 7.04 -6.86
C ARG A 48 -2.48 6.70 -6.77
N ARG A 49 -3.17 6.73 -7.92
CA ARG A 49 -4.53 6.20 -8.07
C ARG A 49 -4.46 4.81 -8.70
N PRO A 50 -5.35 3.87 -8.31
CA PRO A 50 -5.47 2.61 -9.04
C PRO A 50 -5.87 2.88 -10.50
N GLU A 51 -5.28 2.10 -11.41
CA GLU A 51 -5.70 2.04 -12.81
C GLU A 51 -6.46 0.73 -13.04
N ASP A 52 -7.79 0.79 -12.92
CA ASP A 52 -8.68 -0.38 -12.97
C ASP A 52 -9.80 -0.27 -14.01
N GLY A 53 -9.65 0.61 -15.01
CA GLY A 53 -10.67 0.86 -16.04
C GLY A 53 -11.15 -0.42 -16.74
N LEU A 54 -10.23 -1.25 -17.21
CA LEU A 54 -10.55 -2.53 -17.83
C LEU A 54 -11.40 -3.46 -16.93
N TYR A 55 -11.09 -3.49 -15.63
CA TYR A 55 -11.86 -4.29 -14.68
C TYR A 55 -13.29 -3.76 -14.55
N GLN A 56 -13.45 -2.44 -14.43
CA GLN A 56 -14.78 -1.82 -14.36
C GLN A 56 -15.59 -2.07 -15.64
N ASP A 57 -14.96 -1.95 -16.81
CA ASP A 57 -15.58 -2.21 -18.10
C ASP A 57 -16.06 -3.67 -18.23
N LEU A 58 -15.21 -4.64 -17.86
CA LEU A 58 -15.57 -6.05 -17.88
C LEU A 58 -16.69 -6.38 -16.89
N ARG A 59 -16.72 -5.72 -15.72
CA ARG A 59 -17.79 -5.87 -14.74
C ARG A 59 -19.11 -5.26 -15.19
N ALA A 60 -19.09 -4.27 -16.07
CA ALA A 60 -20.27 -3.61 -16.60
C ALA A 60 -20.95 -4.37 -17.76
N LEU A 61 -20.33 -5.45 -18.27
CA LEU A 61 -20.91 -6.28 -19.32
C LEU A 61 -22.22 -6.94 -18.85
N ALA A 62 -23.20 -7.00 -19.76
CA ALA A 62 -24.47 -7.67 -19.49
C ALA A 62 -24.30 -9.20 -19.55
N GLY A 63 -24.50 -9.87 -18.41
CA GLY A 63 -24.44 -11.32 -18.28
C GLY A 63 -23.20 -11.81 -17.50
N PRO A 64 -23.20 -13.08 -17.07
CA PRO A 64 -22.08 -13.64 -16.33
C PRO A 64 -20.84 -13.78 -17.22
N LEU A 65 -19.67 -13.47 -16.66
CA LEU A 65 -18.40 -13.79 -17.29
C LEU A 65 -18.20 -15.32 -17.30
N PRO A 66 -17.57 -15.89 -18.34
CA PRO A 66 -17.28 -17.33 -18.38
C PRO A 66 -16.09 -17.73 -17.46
N PHE A 67 -15.56 -16.78 -16.69
CA PHE A 67 -14.40 -16.93 -15.81
C PHE A 67 -14.55 -16.05 -14.56
N SER A 68 -13.77 -16.33 -13.51
CA SER A 68 -13.63 -15.43 -12.35
C SER A 68 -12.76 -14.22 -12.70
N LEU A 69 -13.13 -13.06 -12.16
CA LEU A 69 -12.42 -11.81 -12.38
C LEU A 69 -12.02 -11.19 -11.04
N THR A 70 -10.72 -11.04 -10.82
CA THR A 70 -10.14 -10.53 -9.57
C THR A 70 -9.03 -9.52 -9.91
N ARG A 71 -9.00 -8.38 -9.20
CA ARG A 71 -7.88 -7.41 -9.29
C ARG A 71 -6.76 -7.85 -8.35
N ILE A 72 -5.51 -7.57 -8.73
CA ILE A 72 -4.34 -7.80 -7.88
C ILE A 72 -3.35 -6.63 -7.99
N GLY A 73 -2.59 -6.38 -6.94
CA GLY A 73 -1.52 -5.38 -6.94
C GLY A 73 -2.03 -3.94 -7.06
N ASP A 74 -1.30 -3.09 -7.76
CA ASP A 74 -1.55 -1.65 -7.74
C ASP A 74 -2.88 -1.23 -8.41
N CYS A 75 -3.46 -2.05 -9.28
CA CYS A 75 -4.81 -1.81 -9.82
C CYS A 75 -5.92 -2.11 -8.81
N GLU A 76 -5.63 -2.88 -7.76
CA GLU A 76 -6.51 -3.06 -6.61
C GLU A 76 -6.29 -1.93 -5.60
N ALA A 77 -5.03 -1.74 -5.18
CA ALA A 77 -4.63 -0.69 -4.26
C ALA A 77 -3.11 -0.41 -4.40
N PRO A 78 -2.69 0.82 -4.79
CA PRO A 78 -1.28 1.16 -4.93
C PRO A 78 -0.47 0.97 -3.65
N ALA A 79 0.56 0.14 -3.71
CA ALA A 79 1.39 -0.22 -2.57
C ALA A 79 2.87 -0.41 -2.96
N ILE A 80 3.68 -0.93 -2.04
CA ILE A 80 5.07 -1.29 -2.35
C ILE A 80 5.12 -2.49 -3.32
N ILE A 81 6.25 -2.65 -4.02
CA ILE A 81 6.46 -3.76 -4.96
C ILE A 81 6.20 -5.13 -4.31
N ALA A 82 6.66 -5.33 -3.07
CA ALA A 82 6.47 -6.58 -2.35
C ALA A 82 4.97 -6.92 -2.14
N ALA A 83 4.11 -5.92 -1.94
CA ALA A 83 2.68 -6.12 -1.78
C ALA A 83 2.02 -6.52 -3.11
N ALA A 84 2.45 -5.93 -4.23
CA ALA A 84 1.97 -6.33 -5.56
C ALA A 84 2.40 -7.76 -5.92
N VAL A 85 3.66 -8.12 -5.63
CA VAL A 85 4.17 -9.49 -5.83
C VAL A 85 3.39 -10.48 -4.94
N HIS A 86 3.20 -10.16 -3.67
CA HIS A 86 2.43 -10.98 -2.74
C HIS A 86 0.98 -11.15 -3.21
N ALA A 87 0.32 -10.09 -3.69
CA ALA A 87 -1.05 -10.17 -4.19
C ALA A 87 -1.18 -11.16 -5.36
N GLY A 88 -0.23 -11.15 -6.30
CA GLY A 88 -0.19 -12.12 -7.40
C GLY A 88 0.08 -13.55 -6.92
N HIS A 89 1.03 -13.72 -5.99
CA HIS A 89 1.33 -15.03 -5.41
C HIS A 89 0.14 -15.62 -4.66
N ARG A 90 -0.50 -14.81 -3.81
CA ARG A 90 -1.70 -15.18 -3.06
C ARG A 90 -2.83 -15.59 -4.00
N TYR A 91 -3.12 -14.78 -5.01
CA TYR A 91 -4.16 -15.10 -5.99
C TYR A 91 -3.92 -16.46 -6.66
N ALA A 92 -2.67 -16.77 -7.04
CA ALA A 92 -2.34 -18.05 -7.65
C ALA A 92 -2.48 -19.24 -6.68
N GLN A 93 -2.19 -19.06 -5.40
CA GLN A 93 -2.36 -20.09 -4.37
C GLN A 93 -3.83 -20.35 -4.01
N GLU A 94 -4.63 -19.29 -4.03
CA GLU A 94 -6.05 -19.32 -3.67
C GLU A 94 -6.94 -19.73 -4.85
N LEU A 95 -6.43 -19.66 -6.08
CA LEU A 95 -7.16 -20.10 -7.27
C LEU A 95 -7.53 -21.59 -7.15
N ASP A 96 -8.83 -21.87 -7.21
CA ASP A 96 -9.43 -23.20 -7.04
C ASP A 96 -9.23 -23.85 -5.65
N ALA A 97 -8.63 -23.15 -4.69
CA ALA A 97 -8.52 -23.60 -3.31
C ALA A 97 -9.75 -23.19 -2.49
N PRO A 98 -10.20 -24.03 -1.53
CA PRO A 98 -11.20 -23.61 -0.56
C PRO A 98 -10.58 -22.56 0.37
N VAL A 99 -10.89 -21.28 0.12
CA VAL A 99 -10.52 -20.18 1.00
C VAL A 99 -11.62 -20.05 2.06
N ASP A 100 -11.27 -20.33 3.31
CA ASP A 100 -12.13 -20.04 4.45
C ASP A 100 -11.74 -18.65 5.01
N PRO A 101 -12.57 -17.61 4.80
CA PRO A 101 -12.28 -16.26 5.29
C PRO A 101 -12.32 -16.18 6.83
N ASP A 102 -12.94 -17.15 7.50
CA ASP A 102 -13.03 -17.23 8.95
C ASP A 102 -11.89 -18.07 9.56
N LEU A 103 -11.03 -18.68 8.72
CA LEU A 103 -9.84 -19.38 9.15
C LEU A 103 -8.60 -18.48 9.01
N PRO A 104 -8.21 -17.74 10.07
CA PRO A 104 -7.06 -16.86 10.00
C PRO A 104 -5.77 -17.63 9.74
N MET A 105 -4.78 -16.96 9.15
CA MET A 105 -3.42 -17.48 9.08
C MET A 105 -2.97 -17.96 10.46
N LYS A 106 -2.31 -19.12 10.50
CA LYS A 106 -1.74 -19.66 11.74
C LYS A 106 -0.74 -18.66 12.30
N HIS A 107 -1.07 -18.08 13.45
CA HIS A 107 -0.18 -17.21 14.19
C HIS A 107 0.41 -17.97 15.36
N ASP A 108 1.71 -17.79 15.59
CA ASP A 108 2.32 -18.19 16.84
C ASP A 108 1.86 -17.20 17.93
N ARG A 109 0.91 -17.65 18.75
CA ARG A 109 0.37 -16.89 19.87
C ARG A 109 0.65 -17.66 21.15
N ILE A 110 1.29 -17.00 22.10
CA ILE A 110 1.39 -17.53 23.47
C ILE A 110 -0.02 -17.50 24.06
N ASP A 111 -0.53 -18.66 24.42
CA ASP A 111 -1.73 -18.76 25.23
C ASP A 111 -1.39 -18.29 26.65
N VAL A 112 -1.86 -17.09 27.00
CA VAL A 112 -1.61 -16.44 28.29
C VAL A 112 -2.33 -17.18 29.44
N GLY A 113 -3.31 -18.04 29.12
CA GLY A 113 -3.97 -18.93 30.07
C GLY A 113 -3.31 -20.30 30.23
N ALA A 114 -2.34 -20.65 29.38
CA ALA A 114 -1.64 -21.92 29.47
C ALA A 114 -0.64 -21.93 30.63
N PRO A 115 -0.51 -23.05 31.37
CA PRO A 115 0.50 -23.17 32.41
C PRO A 115 1.90 -23.02 31.79
N VAL A 116 2.73 -22.19 32.42
CA VAL A 116 4.11 -21.93 31.97
C VAL A 116 4.87 -23.26 31.90
N GLY A 117 5.21 -23.71 30.68
CA GLY A 117 5.94 -24.96 30.43
C GLY A 117 5.25 -25.98 29.52
N ALA A 118 4.02 -25.75 29.07
CA ALA A 118 3.36 -26.60 28.07
C ALA A 118 3.84 -26.31 26.64
N ALA A 119 5.12 -26.56 26.35
CA ALA A 119 5.64 -26.53 24.99
C ALA A 119 5.51 -27.91 24.33
N GLU A 120 4.72 -27.95 23.25
CA GLU A 120 4.70 -28.89 22.13
C GLU A 120 5.03 -30.38 22.38
N THR A 121 3.98 -31.21 22.45
CA THR A 121 4.07 -32.58 21.93
C THR A 121 3.92 -32.52 20.41
N ARG A 122 5.04 -32.59 19.69
CA ARG A 122 5.12 -32.82 18.24
C ARG A 122 4.33 -34.10 17.91
N GLY A 123 3.20 -33.97 17.21
CA GLY A 123 2.44 -35.13 16.74
C GLY A 123 3.26 -35.89 15.69
N GLU A 124 3.50 -37.19 15.95
CA GLU A 124 4.03 -38.12 14.95
C GLU A 124 2.95 -38.38 13.87
N PRO A 125 3.35 -38.56 12.59
CA PRO A 125 2.41 -38.88 11.52
C PRO A 125 2.08 -40.37 11.51
N THR A 126 0.79 -40.70 11.46
CA THR A 126 0.26 -41.98 10.93
C THR A 126 -0.12 -41.83 9.48
#